data_AF-A0A1S4CR82-F1
#
_entry.id   AF-A0A1S4CR82-F1
#
_cell.length_a   1.000
_cell.length_b   1.000
_cell.length_c   1.000
_cell.angle_alpha   90.00
_cell.angle_beta   90.00
_cell.angle_gamma   90.00
#
_symmetry.space_group_name_H-M   'P 1'
#
loop_
_entity.id
_entity.type
_entity.pdbx_description
1 polymer ?
#
loop_
_entity_poly.entity_id
_entity_poly.type
_entity_poly.pdbx_seq_one_letter_code
_entity_poly.pdbx_strand_id
1 'polypeptide(L)'
;MQGELNGLKILIRKESRSAYSIHCFAHQVQLTLVVVSKKCIQVGELVVLVSNILNVLGSSFKRIDEFRESQKERIEEALDMGKFKTGRGLNQELGLSRACDTRCDSYYKSFKIFIRMFGSILDVLEALVVHARLMDERAKAMGYLRTCQTFEFAFMLHLMRDVLAFTNELNKCLQKKEQDIANVMLLVEVAKRRLQSFREDDWDSLIKKVSTFCIKYGILIPNFDEPYVNSLRSRHKSTDHTILHHYRVDVFCKKFKNSMVILTK
;
A
#
# COMPACT_ATOMS: atom_id res chain seq x y z
N MET A 1 15.89 -19.64 -6.15
CA MET A 1 17.28 -19.80 -6.64
C MET A 1 18.27 -20.26 -5.56
N GLN A 2 17.91 -20.24 -4.27
CA GLN A 2 18.70 -20.85 -3.19
C GLN A 2 17.97 -22.07 -2.67
N GLY A 3 18.38 -23.24 -3.12
CA GLY A 3 18.13 -24.51 -2.45
C GLY A 3 19.50 -25.13 -2.18
N GLU A 4 19.72 -25.60 -0.94
CA GLU A 4 20.99 -26.23 -0.52
C GLU A 4 21.31 -27.50 -1.31
N LEU A 5 20.28 -28.15 -1.85
CA LEU A 5 20.38 -29.32 -2.72
C LEU A 5 19.75 -28.95 -4.07
N ASN A 6 20.52 -29.06 -5.16
CA ASN A 6 20.04 -28.87 -6.55
C ASN A 6 19.57 -27.46 -6.96
N GLY A 7 20.06 -26.40 -6.32
CA GLY A 7 19.81 -25.04 -6.80
C GLY A 7 20.34 -24.81 -8.24
N LEU A 8 19.53 -24.20 -9.11
CA LEU A 8 19.86 -23.92 -10.53
C LEU A 8 21.25 -23.30 -10.72
N LYS A 9 21.68 -22.42 -9.81
CA LYS A 9 23.03 -21.81 -9.80
C LYS A 9 24.16 -22.85 -9.68
N ILE A 10 23.97 -23.87 -8.85
CA ILE A 10 24.94 -24.95 -8.62
C ILE A 10 25.02 -25.83 -9.87
N LEU A 11 23.87 -26.14 -10.48
CA LEU A 11 23.81 -26.92 -11.73
C LEU A 11 24.53 -26.20 -12.88
N ILE A 12 24.25 -24.91 -13.09
CA ILE A 12 24.92 -24.11 -14.13
C ILE A 12 26.44 -24.02 -13.89
N ARG A 13 26.89 -23.89 -12.64
CA ARG A 13 28.32 -23.86 -12.31
C ARG A 13 29.03 -25.20 -12.48
N LYS A 14 28.31 -26.33 -12.34
CA LYS A 14 28.86 -27.66 -12.65
C LYS A 14 29.14 -27.81 -14.14
N GLU A 15 28.28 -27.24 -14.98
CA GLU A 15 28.35 -27.33 -16.43
C GLU A 15 29.28 -26.27 -17.06
N SER A 16 29.38 -25.09 -16.44
CA SER A 16 30.33 -24.04 -16.83
C SER A 16 30.95 -23.37 -15.59
N ARG A 17 32.22 -23.68 -15.31
CA ARG A 17 32.96 -23.11 -14.17
C ARG A 17 33.13 -21.59 -14.27
N SER A 18 33.12 -21.04 -15.47
CA SER A 18 33.24 -19.60 -15.74
C SER A 18 31.89 -18.85 -15.70
N ALA A 19 30.77 -19.55 -15.48
CA ALA A 19 29.47 -18.90 -15.41
C ALA A 19 29.32 -18.05 -14.14
N TYR A 20 29.05 -16.76 -14.32
CA TYR A 20 28.73 -15.82 -13.26
C TYR A 20 27.22 -15.64 -13.16
N SER A 21 26.68 -15.84 -11.95
CA SER A 21 25.27 -15.60 -11.66
C SER A 21 25.13 -14.19 -11.07
N ILE A 22 24.55 -13.29 -11.86
CA ILE A 22 24.18 -11.94 -11.42
C ILE A 22 22.72 -11.99 -10.96
N HIS A 23 22.45 -11.46 -9.77
CA HIS A 23 21.08 -11.36 -9.27
C HIS A 23 20.35 -10.22 -10.00
N CYS A 24 19.07 -10.44 -10.32
CA CYS A 24 18.23 -9.43 -10.93
C CYS A 24 18.08 -8.20 -10.00
N PHE A 25 18.47 -7.01 -10.46
CA PHE A 25 18.38 -5.77 -9.69
C PHE A 25 16.94 -5.46 -9.24
N ALA A 26 15.97 -5.67 -10.13
CA ALA A 26 14.54 -5.58 -9.82
C ALA A 26 14.15 -6.46 -8.62
N HIS A 27 14.68 -7.69 -8.55
CA HIS A 27 14.44 -8.59 -7.42
C HIS A 27 15.10 -8.10 -6.13
N GLN A 28 16.31 -7.55 -6.20
CA GLN A 28 17.01 -6.99 -5.03
C GLN A 28 16.26 -5.78 -4.45
N VAL A 29 15.80 -4.86 -5.30
CA VAL A 29 14.98 -3.70 -4.88
C VAL A 29 13.70 -4.19 -4.19
N GLN A 30 13.02 -5.18 -4.77
CA GLN A 30 11.80 -5.75 -4.23
C GLN A 30 11.99 -6.35 -2.83
N LEU A 31 13.00 -7.22 -2.67
CA LEU A 31 13.29 -7.88 -1.39
C LEU A 31 13.65 -6.87 -0.32
N THR A 32 14.46 -5.87 -0.68
CA THR A 32 14.93 -4.92 0.32
C THR A 32 13.80 -4.03 0.80
N LEU A 33 12.89 -3.60 -0.09
CA LEU A 33 11.70 -2.86 0.31
C LEU A 33 10.80 -3.66 1.26
N VAL A 34 10.63 -4.97 1.04
CA VAL A 34 9.90 -5.87 1.95
C VAL A 34 10.61 -6.00 3.30
N VAL A 35 11.94 -6.16 3.32
CA VAL A 35 12.71 -6.25 4.57
C VAL A 35 12.59 -4.97 5.38
N VAL A 36 12.58 -3.83 4.71
CA VAL A 36 12.58 -2.54 5.35
C VAL A 36 11.16 -2.10 5.75
N SER A 37 10.12 -2.48 5.01
CA SER A 37 8.73 -2.31 5.46
C SER A 37 8.45 -3.12 6.74
N LYS A 38 9.03 -4.31 6.88
CA LYS A 38 8.94 -5.12 8.12
C LYS A 38 9.57 -4.46 9.36
N LYS A 39 10.46 -3.48 9.19
CA LYS A 39 11.01 -2.71 10.31
C LYS A 39 10.06 -1.62 10.82
N CYS A 40 9.00 -1.33 10.08
CA CYS A 40 7.98 -0.37 10.47
C CYS A 40 6.70 -1.11 10.84
N ILE A 41 6.40 -1.20 12.14
CA ILE A 41 5.25 -1.93 12.65
C ILE A 41 3.95 -1.44 12.00
N GLN A 42 3.75 -0.12 11.88
CA GLN A 42 2.52 0.42 11.26
C GLN A 42 2.36 0.01 9.79
N VAL A 43 3.46 -0.13 9.05
CA VAL A 43 3.39 -0.59 7.65
C VAL A 43 3.05 -2.07 7.61
N GLY A 44 3.63 -2.88 8.50
CA GLY A 44 3.28 -4.29 8.65
C GLY A 44 1.80 -4.48 9.00
N GLU A 45 1.30 -3.74 10.00
CA GLU A 45 -0.11 -3.75 10.40
C GLU A 45 -1.04 -3.36 9.26
N LEU A 46 -0.72 -2.29 8.53
CA LEU A 46 -1.50 -1.86 7.37
C LEU A 46 -1.57 -2.96 6.30
N VAL A 47 -0.44 -3.57 5.97
CA VAL A 47 -0.36 -4.63 4.95
C VAL A 47 -1.19 -5.85 5.37
N VAL A 48 -1.07 -6.27 6.62
CA VAL A 48 -1.84 -7.40 7.17
C VAL A 48 -3.33 -7.08 7.16
N LEU A 49 -3.71 -5.88 7.60
CA LEU A 49 -5.10 -5.43 7.63
C LEU A 49 -5.73 -5.41 6.23
N VAL A 50 -5.07 -4.77 5.26
CA VAL A 50 -5.54 -4.74 3.85
C VAL A 50 -5.66 -6.15 3.30
N SER A 51 -4.68 -7.02 3.55
CA SER A 51 -4.71 -8.40 3.09
C SER A 51 -5.87 -9.19 3.71
N ASN A 52 -6.11 -9.02 5.01
CA ASN A 52 -7.20 -9.69 5.72
C ASN A 52 -8.57 -9.24 5.22
N ILE A 53 -8.76 -7.93 5.01
CA ILE A 53 -10.00 -7.38 4.45
C ILE A 53 -10.23 -7.96 3.05
N LEU A 54 -9.23 -7.92 2.17
CA LEU A 54 -9.35 -8.48 0.82
C LEU A 54 -9.64 -9.99 0.84
N ASN A 55 -9.08 -10.75 1.79
CA ASN A 55 -9.39 -12.17 1.96
C ASN A 55 -10.84 -12.38 2.42
N VAL A 56 -11.36 -11.56 3.33
CA VAL A 56 -12.76 -11.63 3.78
C VAL A 56 -13.74 -11.34 2.65
N LEU A 57 -13.39 -10.41 1.76
CA LEU A 57 -14.18 -10.11 0.56
C LEU A 57 -14.12 -11.27 -0.43
N GLY A 58 -12.94 -11.86 -0.63
CA GLY A 58 -12.71 -12.93 -1.59
C GLY A 58 -13.13 -14.33 -1.11
N SER A 59 -13.50 -14.50 0.15
CA SER A 59 -13.77 -15.84 0.72
C SER A 59 -15.16 -16.39 0.40
N SER A 60 -16.02 -15.63 -0.29
CA SER A 60 -17.36 -16.06 -0.68
C SER A 60 -17.77 -15.47 -2.01
N PHE A 61 -18.31 -16.31 -2.91
CA PHE A 61 -18.88 -15.87 -4.18
C PHE A 61 -19.94 -14.79 -3.98
N LYS A 62 -20.78 -14.91 -2.95
CA LYS A 62 -21.80 -13.91 -2.61
C LYS A 62 -21.18 -12.54 -2.31
N ARG A 63 -20.11 -12.50 -1.51
CA ARG A 63 -19.42 -11.25 -1.15
C ARG A 63 -18.70 -10.65 -2.35
N ILE A 64 -18.18 -11.49 -3.24
CA ILE A 64 -17.60 -11.04 -4.51
C ILE A 64 -18.68 -10.41 -5.40
N ASP A 65 -19.87 -10.99 -5.46
CA ASP A 65 -20.98 -10.46 -6.26
C ASP A 65 -21.53 -9.15 -5.67
N GLU A 66 -21.77 -9.07 -4.36
CA GLU A 66 -22.13 -7.82 -3.65
C GLU A 66 -21.08 -6.72 -3.88
N PHE A 67 -19.80 -7.09 -3.84
CA PHE A 67 -18.69 -6.19 -4.12
C PHE A 67 -18.66 -5.71 -5.58
N ARG A 68 -19.00 -6.58 -6.54
CA ARG A 68 -19.10 -6.23 -7.96
C ARG A 68 -20.26 -5.29 -8.24
N GLU A 69 -21.40 -5.52 -7.60
CA GLU A 69 -22.60 -4.68 -7.72
C GLU A 69 -22.31 -3.27 -7.18
N SER A 70 -21.78 -3.15 -5.96
CA SER A 70 -21.39 -1.85 -5.41
C SER A 70 -20.31 -1.14 -6.27
N GLN A 71 -19.40 -1.89 -6.90
CA GLN A 71 -18.45 -1.29 -7.84
C GLN A 71 -19.12 -0.72 -9.09
N LYS A 72 -20.12 -1.40 -9.65
CA LYS A 72 -20.87 -0.92 -10.81
C LYS A 72 -21.66 0.34 -10.47
N GLU A 73 -22.41 0.32 -9.37
CA GLU A 73 -23.19 1.48 -8.90
C GLU A 73 -22.31 2.71 -8.72
N ARG A 74 -21.17 2.58 -8.03
CA ARG A 74 -20.25 3.72 -7.81
C ARG A 74 -19.56 4.20 -9.09
N ILE A 75 -19.38 3.34 -10.09
CA ILE A 75 -18.89 3.73 -11.41
C ILE A 75 -19.97 4.50 -12.16
N GLU A 76 -21.22 4.04 -12.12
CA GLU A 76 -22.38 4.71 -12.72
C GLU A 76 -22.60 6.10 -12.08
N GLU A 77 -22.66 6.19 -10.75
CA GLU A 77 -22.75 7.48 -10.04
C GLU A 77 -21.65 8.46 -10.42
N ALA A 78 -20.41 7.96 -10.61
CA ALA A 78 -19.28 8.79 -11.00
C ALA A 78 -19.29 9.19 -12.49
N LEU A 79 -19.93 8.39 -13.34
CA LEU A 79 -20.21 8.74 -14.74
C LEU A 79 -21.30 9.81 -14.80
N ASP A 80 -22.37 9.66 -14.03
CA ASP A 80 -23.49 10.60 -13.97
C ASP A 80 -23.07 11.96 -13.42
N MET A 81 -22.15 11.97 -12.45
CA MET A 81 -21.52 13.21 -11.94
C MET A 81 -20.46 13.80 -12.90
N GLY A 82 -20.24 13.22 -14.08
CA GLY A 82 -19.22 13.66 -15.04
C GLY A 82 -17.78 13.55 -14.53
N LYS A 83 -17.53 12.78 -13.46
CA LYS A 83 -16.21 12.62 -12.84
C LYS A 83 -15.32 11.64 -13.60
N PHE A 84 -15.89 10.80 -14.47
CA PHE A 84 -15.15 9.86 -15.30
C PHE A 84 -15.36 10.09 -16.80
N LYS A 85 -14.28 9.89 -17.57
CA LYS A 85 -14.34 9.83 -19.04
C LYS A 85 -14.71 8.41 -19.48
N THR A 86 -15.56 8.30 -20.48
CA THR A 86 -15.90 7.02 -21.13
C THR A 86 -14.87 6.69 -22.22
N GLY A 87 -14.48 5.42 -22.32
CA GLY A 87 -13.49 4.95 -23.30
C GLY A 87 -13.18 3.47 -23.19
N ARG A 88 -12.69 2.87 -24.28
CA ARG A 88 -12.42 1.42 -24.36
C ARG A 88 -11.31 1.05 -23.37
N GLY A 89 -11.64 0.24 -22.35
CA GLY A 89 -10.71 -0.18 -21.28
C GLY A 89 -10.75 0.68 -20.01
N LEU A 90 -11.52 1.78 -19.97
CA LEU A 90 -11.77 2.55 -18.76
C LEU A 90 -12.91 1.92 -17.95
N ASN A 91 -12.90 2.13 -16.63
CA ASN A 91 -13.96 1.68 -15.71
C ASN A 91 -14.23 0.17 -15.70
N GLN A 92 -13.23 -0.65 -16.07
CA GLN A 92 -13.33 -2.11 -15.95
C GLN A 92 -13.51 -2.54 -14.50
N GLU A 93 -14.22 -3.64 -14.32
CA GLU A 93 -14.36 -4.37 -13.06
C GLU A 93 -12.96 -4.69 -12.50
N LEU A 94 -12.71 -4.25 -11.27
CA LEU A 94 -11.44 -4.52 -10.60
C LEU A 94 -11.54 -5.81 -9.77
N GLY A 95 -10.71 -6.78 -10.13
CA GLY A 95 -10.57 -8.01 -9.35
C GLY A 95 -9.85 -7.79 -8.02
N LEU A 96 -10.24 -8.56 -7.00
CA LEU A 96 -9.53 -8.66 -5.73
C LEU A 96 -8.16 -9.32 -5.95
N SER A 97 -7.13 -8.52 -6.24
CA SER A 97 -5.77 -9.03 -6.35
C SER A 97 -5.17 -9.21 -4.96
N ARG A 98 -4.85 -10.45 -4.58
CA ARG A 98 -4.19 -10.78 -3.31
C ARG A 98 -2.79 -10.16 -3.27
N ALA A 99 -2.47 -9.52 -2.16
CA ALA A 99 -1.10 -9.15 -1.86
C ALA A 99 -0.30 -10.43 -1.58
N CYS A 100 0.74 -10.71 -2.36
CA CYS A 100 1.66 -11.80 -2.10
C CYS A 100 2.88 -11.23 -1.38
N ASP A 101 3.25 -11.83 -0.24
CA ASP A 101 4.32 -11.33 0.64
C ASP A 101 5.71 -11.23 0.00
N THR A 102 5.87 -11.77 -1.20
CA THR A 102 7.14 -11.83 -1.92
C THR A 102 7.32 -10.70 -2.94
N ARG A 103 6.31 -9.85 -3.20
CA ARG A 103 6.38 -8.88 -4.32
C ARG A 103 5.75 -7.51 -4.03
N CYS A 104 6.57 -6.45 -3.95
CA CYS A 104 6.13 -5.06 -3.81
C CYS A 104 5.16 -4.58 -4.89
N ASP A 105 5.29 -5.05 -6.13
CA ASP A 105 4.31 -4.78 -7.18
C ASP A 105 2.89 -5.25 -6.81
N SER A 106 2.79 -6.36 -6.06
CA SER A 106 1.48 -6.86 -5.60
C SER A 106 0.90 -5.95 -4.52
N TYR A 107 1.71 -5.49 -3.56
CA TYR A 107 1.28 -4.50 -2.59
C TYR A 107 0.83 -3.20 -3.25
N TYR A 108 1.63 -2.63 -4.17
CA TYR A 108 1.24 -1.42 -4.91
C TYR A 108 -0.13 -1.57 -5.59
N LYS A 109 -0.33 -2.69 -6.30
CA LYS A 109 -1.60 -2.99 -6.96
C LYS A 109 -2.73 -3.14 -5.95
N SER A 110 -2.54 -3.91 -4.87
CA SER A 110 -3.55 -4.11 -3.82
C SER A 110 -3.93 -2.81 -3.15
N PHE A 111 -2.98 -1.95 -2.78
CA PHE A 111 -3.26 -0.62 -2.21
C PHE A 111 -4.02 0.28 -3.18
N LYS A 112 -3.61 0.32 -4.45
CA LYS A 112 -4.30 1.09 -5.50
C LYS A 112 -5.74 0.62 -5.69
N ILE A 113 -5.93 -0.70 -5.74
CA ILE A 113 -7.23 -1.37 -5.88
C ILE A 113 -8.10 -1.08 -4.64
N PHE A 114 -7.54 -1.21 -3.43
CA PHE A 114 -8.22 -0.93 -2.17
C PHE A 114 -8.71 0.52 -2.10
N ILE A 115 -7.88 1.51 -2.42
CA ILE A 115 -8.28 2.93 -2.47
C ILE A 115 -9.43 3.14 -3.47
N ARG A 116 -9.34 2.54 -4.66
CA ARG A 116 -10.36 2.74 -5.70
C ARG A 116 -11.71 2.12 -5.33
N MET A 117 -11.69 1.01 -4.61
CA MET A 117 -12.89 0.24 -4.25
C MET A 117 -13.32 0.49 -2.81
N PHE A 118 -12.74 1.49 -2.15
CA PHE A 118 -12.89 1.68 -0.71
C PHE A 118 -14.35 1.73 -0.26
N GLY A 119 -15.21 2.42 -1.03
CA GLY A 119 -16.64 2.44 -0.76
C GLY A 119 -17.29 1.05 -0.76
N SER A 120 -17.08 0.26 -1.83
CA SER A 120 -17.60 -1.11 -1.91
C SER A 120 -17.05 -2.04 -0.83
N ILE A 121 -15.82 -1.79 -0.39
CA ILE A 121 -15.25 -2.52 0.74
C ILE A 121 -16.01 -2.19 2.04
N LEU A 122 -16.34 -0.92 2.28
CA LEU A 122 -17.16 -0.53 3.44
C LEU A 122 -18.54 -1.15 3.38
N ASP A 123 -19.21 -1.10 2.23
CA ASP A 123 -20.58 -1.66 2.05
C ASP A 123 -20.62 -3.16 2.41
N VAL A 124 -19.64 -3.94 1.94
CA VAL A 124 -19.58 -5.38 2.26
C VAL A 124 -19.22 -5.61 3.73
N LEU A 125 -18.33 -4.80 4.33
CA LEU A 125 -18.02 -4.90 5.75
C LEU A 125 -19.26 -4.58 6.61
N GLU A 126 -20.04 -3.57 6.25
CA GLU A 126 -21.30 -3.22 6.91
C GLU A 126 -22.33 -4.34 6.79
N ALA A 127 -22.51 -4.89 5.58
CA ALA A 127 -23.38 -6.04 5.35
C ALA A 127 -22.96 -7.25 6.20
N LEU A 128 -21.66 -7.50 6.36
CA LEU A 128 -21.17 -8.57 7.23
C LEU A 128 -21.44 -8.30 8.71
N VAL A 129 -21.31 -7.06 9.18
CA VAL A 129 -21.67 -6.70 10.56
C VAL A 129 -23.14 -7.00 10.83
N VAL A 130 -24.03 -6.71 9.87
CA VAL A 130 -25.47 -6.93 10.03
C VAL A 130 -25.87 -8.39 9.83
N HIS A 131 -25.35 -9.06 8.81
CA HIS A 131 -25.90 -10.33 8.32
C HIS A 131 -25.04 -11.58 8.57
N ALA A 132 -23.78 -11.45 9.02
CA ALA A 132 -22.96 -12.64 9.27
C ALA A 132 -23.54 -13.50 10.40
N ARG A 133 -23.54 -14.82 10.20
CA ARG A 133 -24.13 -15.80 11.13
C ARG A 133 -23.26 -15.99 12.37
N LEU A 134 -21.94 -15.92 12.21
CA LEU A 134 -20.97 -16.16 13.27
C LEU A 134 -20.59 -14.85 13.94
N MET A 135 -20.65 -14.81 15.28
CA MET A 135 -20.27 -13.62 16.06
C MET A 135 -18.82 -13.19 15.82
N ASP A 136 -17.91 -14.14 15.61
CA ASP A 136 -16.50 -13.85 15.29
C ASP A 136 -16.35 -13.11 13.94
N GLU A 137 -17.12 -13.50 12.91
CA GLU A 137 -17.12 -12.79 11.63
C GLU A 137 -17.66 -11.37 11.77
N ARG A 138 -18.74 -11.18 12.55
CA ARG A 138 -19.31 -9.84 12.82
C ARG A 138 -18.33 -8.95 13.57
N ALA A 139 -17.68 -9.49 14.60
CA ALA A 139 -16.70 -8.75 15.40
C ALA A 139 -15.47 -8.35 14.57
N LYS A 140 -14.96 -9.25 13.72
CA LYS A 140 -13.86 -8.95 12.79
C LYS A 140 -14.25 -7.87 11.79
N ALA A 141 -15.42 -8.00 11.14
CA ALA A 141 -15.91 -7.01 10.19
C ALA A 141 -16.07 -5.63 10.84
N MET A 142 -16.63 -5.58 12.06
CA MET A 142 -16.76 -4.34 12.82
C MET A 142 -15.40 -3.71 13.16
N GLY A 143 -14.41 -4.53 13.55
CA GLY A 143 -13.05 -4.06 13.80
C GLY A 143 -12.39 -3.47 12.55
N TYR A 144 -12.55 -4.13 11.40
CA TYR A 144 -12.06 -3.64 10.12
C TYR A 144 -12.73 -2.33 9.70
N LEU A 145 -14.07 -2.25 9.85
CA LEU A 145 -14.84 -1.06 9.52
C LEU A 145 -14.39 0.14 10.35
N ARG A 146 -14.30 -0.02 11.68
CA ARG A 146 -13.81 1.02 12.59
C ARG A 146 -12.41 1.50 12.22
N THR A 147 -11.52 0.57 11.86
CA THR A 147 -10.14 0.92 11.49
C THR A 147 -10.10 1.68 10.16
N CYS A 148 -10.87 1.25 9.16
CA CYS A 148 -10.97 1.94 7.87
C CYS A 148 -11.51 3.37 8.00
N GLN A 149 -12.34 3.63 9.01
CA GLN A 149 -12.93 4.93 9.31
C GLN A 149 -12.01 5.86 10.13
N THR A 150 -10.72 5.55 10.24
CA THR A 150 -9.74 6.42 10.92
C THR A 150 -8.90 7.23 9.94
N PHE A 151 -8.55 8.46 10.33
CA PHE A 151 -7.60 9.27 9.56
C PHE A 151 -6.23 8.59 9.45
N GLU A 152 -5.76 7.92 10.50
CA GLU A 152 -4.49 7.20 10.48
C GLU A 152 -4.44 6.14 9.38
N PHE A 153 -5.51 5.35 9.25
CA PHE A 153 -5.61 4.35 8.19
C PHE A 153 -5.58 5.01 6.80
N ALA A 154 -6.41 6.03 6.57
CA ALA A 154 -6.45 6.74 5.29
C ALA A 154 -5.07 7.35 4.94
N PHE A 155 -4.43 8.01 5.91
CA PHE A 155 -3.11 8.59 5.76
C PHE A 155 -2.06 7.54 5.37
N MET A 156 -1.98 6.44 6.14
CA MET A 156 -1.01 5.36 5.90
C MET A 156 -1.26 4.65 4.57
N LEU A 157 -2.52 4.42 4.21
CA LEU A 157 -2.94 3.81 2.94
C LEU A 157 -2.44 4.63 1.75
N HIS A 158 -2.66 5.94 1.75
CA HIS A 158 -2.23 6.84 0.68
C HIS A 158 -0.71 7.03 0.64
N LEU A 159 -0.08 7.23 1.80
CA LEU A 159 1.38 7.33 1.91
C LEU A 159 2.05 6.10 1.31
N MET A 160 1.66 4.90 1.76
CA MET A 160 2.27 3.65 1.29
C MET A 160 2.00 3.40 -0.19
N ARG A 161 0.81 3.74 -0.69
CA ARG A 161 0.51 3.65 -2.13
C ARG A 161 1.47 4.51 -2.96
N ASP A 162 1.75 5.74 -2.54
CA ASP A 162 2.61 6.67 -3.28
C ASP A 162 4.09 6.24 -3.19
N VAL A 163 4.56 5.84 -2.01
CA VAL A 163 5.92 5.26 -1.84
C VAL A 163 6.12 4.05 -2.76
N LEU A 164 5.16 3.13 -2.75
CA LEU A 164 5.22 1.93 -3.57
C LEU A 164 5.13 2.24 -5.07
N ALA A 165 4.49 3.33 -5.47
CA ALA A 165 4.40 3.75 -6.87
C ALA A 165 5.78 4.01 -7.48
N PHE A 166 6.63 4.78 -6.79
CA PHE A 166 8.01 5.04 -7.22
C PHE A 166 8.82 3.75 -7.38
N THR A 167 8.68 2.83 -6.41
CA THR A 167 9.42 1.55 -6.45
C THR A 167 8.94 0.64 -7.57
N ASN A 168 7.63 0.61 -7.85
CA ASN A 168 7.05 -0.15 -8.95
C ASN A 168 7.43 0.45 -10.33
N GLU A 169 7.52 1.77 -10.45
CA GLU A 169 8.06 2.42 -11.66
C GLU A 169 9.51 2.03 -11.91
N LEU A 170 10.37 2.15 -10.88
CA LEU A 170 11.76 1.72 -10.98
C LEU A 170 11.85 0.24 -11.37
N ASN A 171 11.10 -0.64 -10.70
CA ASN A 171 11.09 -2.06 -10.97
C ASN A 171 10.71 -2.38 -12.42
N LYS A 172 9.71 -1.68 -12.98
CA LYS A 172 9.33 -1.82 -14.40
C LYS A 172 10.44 -1.38 -15.34
N CYS A 173 11.13 -0.28 -15.04
CA CYS A 173 12.25 0.18 -15.86
C CYS A 173 13.41 -0.82 -15.82
N LEU A 174 13.75 -1.35 -14.64
CA LEU A 174 14.82 -2.35 -14.45
C LEU A 174 14.54 -3.69 -15.13
N GLN A 175 13.28 -4.01 -15.44
CA GLN A 175 12.88 -5.24 -16.12
C GLN A 175 12.83 -5.11 -17.66
N LYS A 176 13.06 -3.92 -18.22
CA LYS A 176 13.14 -3.75 -19.67
C LYS A 176 14.35 -4.49 -20.24
N LYS A 177 14.22 -5.01 -21.46
CA LYS A 177 15.30 -5.75 -22.12
C LYS A 177 16.50 -4.86 -22.47
N GLU A 178 16.26 -3.57 -22.74
CA GLU A 178 17.31 -2.63 -23.17
C GLU A 178 18.06 -1.96 -22.01
N GLN A 179 18.25 -2.63 -20.87
CA GLN A 179 18.96 -2.04 -19.72
C GLN A 179 20.42 -2.47 -19.65
N ASP A 180 21.32 -1.47 -19.60
CA ASP A 180 22.72 -1.65 -19.22
C ASP A 180 22.97 -1.12 -17.80
N ILE A 181 24.17 -1.38 -17.28
CA ILE A 181 24.53 -1.04 -15.91
C ILE A 181 24.52 0.47 -15.63
N ALA A 182 24.91 1.30 -16.61
CA ALA A 182 24.97 2.75 -16.45
C ALA A 182 23.55 3.33 -16.40
N ASN A 183 22.67 2.85 -17.28
CA ASN A 183 21.26 3.20 -17.28
C ASN A 183 20.56 2.76 -15.99
N VAL A 184 20.87 1.58 -15.47
CA VAL A 184 20.36 1.11 -14.16
C VAL A 184 20.77 2.06 -13.04
N MET A 185 22.04 2.50 -12.99
CA MET A 185 22.51 3.46 -11.99
C MET A 185 21.77 4.79 -12.08
N LEU A 186 21.56 5.32 -13.29
CA LEU A 186 20.79 6.55 -13.50
C LEU A 186 19.34 6.41 -13.04
N LEU A 187 18.69 5.29 -13.33
CA LEU A 187 17.31 5.02 -12.89
C LEU A 187 17.19 4.95 -11.37
N VAL A 188 18.15 4.32 -10.69
CA VAL A 188 18.20 4.28 -9.22
C VAL A 188 18.36 5.69 -8.64
N GLU A 189 19.24 6.52 -9.21
CA GLU A 189 19.45 7.89 -8.75
C GLU A 189 18.22 8.78 -9.00
N VAL A 190 17.53 8.60 -10.13
CA VAL A 190 16.25 9.29 -10.40
C VAL A 190 15.18 8.87 -9.39
N ALA A 191 15.04 7.57 -9.10
CA ALA A 191 14.07 7.09 -8.12
C ALA A 191 14.36 7.65 -6.72
N LYS A 192 15.64 7.68 -6.32
CA LYS A 192 16.10 8.26 -5.06
C LYS A 192 15.74 9.75 -4.94
N ARG A 193 16.05 10.55 -5.96
CA ARG A 193 15.72 11.99 -5.98
C ARG A 193 14.22 12.23 -5.91
N ARG A 194 13.40 11.43 -6.62
CA ARG A 194 11.93 11.53 -6.56
C ARG A 194 11.40 11.23 -5.15
N LEU A 195 11.95 10.24 -4.48
CA LEU A 195 11.56 9.91 -3.10
C LEU A 195 11.99 10.96 -2.09
N GLN A 196 13.14 11.60 -2.31
CA GLN A 196 13.58 12.74 -1.51
C GLN A 196 12.66 13.95 -1.68
N SER A 197 12.37 14.34 -2.93
CA SER A 197 11.44 15.44 -3.20
C SER A 197 10.02 15.14 -2.68
N PHE A 198 9.53 13.90 -2.81
CA PHE A 198 8.25 13.52 -2.20
C PHE A 198 8.25 13.76 -0.69
N ARG A 199 9.35 13.48 0.00
CA ARG A 199 9.47 13.67 1.44
C ARG A 199 9.59 15.14 1.84
N GLU A 200 10.25 15.95 1.04
CA GLU A 200 10.59 17.34 1.40
C GLU A 200 9.48 18.31 0.96
N ASP A 201 8.90 18.08 -0.22
CA ASP A 201 8.04 19.03 -0.92
C ASP A 201 6.58 18.59 -1.00
N ASP A 202 6.30 17.27 -1.05
CA ASP A 202 4.95 16.77 -1.36
C ASP A 202 4.04 16.55 -0.13
N TRP A 203 4.43 17.04 1.05
CA TRP A 203 3.60 16.93 2.27
C TRP A 203 2.19 17.50 2.06
N ASP A 204 2.08 18.73 1.56
CA ASP A 204 0.79 19.40 1.37
C ASP A 204 -0.06 18.72 0.30
N SER A 205 0.58 18.21 -0.75
CA SER A 205 -0.06 17.42 -1.81
C SER A 205 -0.64 16.10 -1.26
N LEU A 206 0.13 15.40 -0.42
CA LEU A 206 -0.33 14.20 0.26
C LEU A 206 -1.50 14.49 1.20
N ILE A 207 -1.38 15.52 2.06
CA ILE A 207 -2.47 15.88 2.99
C ILE A 207 -3.72 16.28 2.24
N LYS A 208 -3.64 17.10 1.20
CA LYS A 208 -4.80 17.45 0.37
C LYS A 208 -5.49 16.21 -0.21
N LYS A 209 -4.71 15.25 -0.69
CA LYS A 209 -5.20 13.98 -1.23
C LYS A 209 -5.90 13.14 -0.17
N VAL A 210 -5.29 12.99 1.02
CA VAL A 210 -5.87 12.27 2.15
C VAL A 210 -7.14 12.96 2.65
N SER A 211 -7.13 14.28 2.84
CA SER A 211 -8.31 15.04 3.26
C SER A 211 -9.46 14.91 2.28
N THR A 212 -9.19 14.98 0.97
CA THR A 212 -10.22 14.76 -0.07
C THR A 212 -10.84 13.36 0.04
N PHE A 213 -10.00 12.34 0.27
CA PHE A 213 -10.46 10.98 0.50
C PHE A 213 -11.29 10.86 1.78
N CYS A 214 -10.85 11.47 2.88
CA CYS A 214 -11.56 11.46 4.15
C CYS A 214 -12.93 12.12 4.03
N ILE A 215 -13.01 13.32 3.43
CA ILE A 215 -14.27 14.03 3.18
C ILE A 215 -15.23 13.15 2.36
N LYS A 216 -14.72 12.51 1.29
CA LYS A 216 -15.53 11.65 0.42
C LYS A 216 -16.20 10.50 1.17
N TYR A 217 -15.56 9.96 2.19
CA TYR A 217 -16.03 8.78 2.93
C TYR A 217 -16.44 9.10 4.38
N GLY A 218 -16.64 10.37 4.72
CA GLY A 218 -17.07 10.80 6.06
C GLY A 218 -16.09 10.48 7.19
N ILE A 219 -14.80 10.35 6.87
CA ILE A 219 -13.74 10.10 7.86
C ILE A 219 -13.38 11.43 8.54
N LEU A 220 -13.41 11.47 9.87
CA LEU A 220 -13.06 12.65 10.65
C LEU A 220 -11.59 13.01 10.42
N ILE A 221 -11.34 14.23 9.96
CA ILE A 221 -9.99 14.79 9.86
C ILE A 221 -9.64 15.40 11.21
N PRO A 222 -8.50 15.02 11.83
CA PRO A 222 -8.11 15.57 13.12
C PRO A 222 -7.74 17.05 12.99
N ASN A 223 -7.92 17.79 14.07
CA ASN A 223 -7.36 19.13 14.18
C ASN A 223 -5.85 19.02 14.36
N PHE A 224 -5.09 19.48 13.36
CA PHE A 224 -3.64 19.32 13.34
C PHE A 224 -2.90 20.11 14.42
N ASP A 225 -3.55 21.10 15.02
CA ASP A 225 -2.99 21.93 16.10
C ASP A 225 -3.22 21.32 17.50
N GLU A 226 -4.05 20.29 17.62
CA GLU A 226 -4.30 19.62 18.90
C GLU A 226 -3.09 18.81 19.37
N PRO A 227 -2.92 18.62 20.69
CA PRO A 227 -1.87 17.77 21.24
C PRO A 227 -2.08 16.33 20.81
N TYR A 228 -1.01 15.67 20.36
CA TYR A 228 -1.08 14.26 19.98
C TYR A 228 -1.18 13.38 21.23
N VAL A 229 -2.26 12.61 21.34
CA VAL A 229 -2.47 11.63 22.41
C VAL A 229 -2.31 10.23 21.83
N ASN A 230 -1.27 9.52 22.25
CA ASN A 230 -1.04 8.15 21.83
C ASN A 230 -1.97 7.20 22.59
N SER A 231 -3.00 6.66 21.93
CA SER A 231 -3.98 5.75 22.53
C SER A 231 -3.40 4.40 22.98
N LEU A 232 -2.22 4.00 22.46
CA LEU A 232 -1.56 2.73 22.75
C LEU A 232 -0.55 2.79 23.91
N ARG A 233 -0.19 3.99 24.39
CA ARG A 233 0.68 4.17 25.56
C ARG A 233 -0.15 4.72 26.72
N SER A 234 0.19 4.31 27.95
CA SER A 234 -0.44 4.82 29.17
C SER A 234 -0.62 6.35 29.09
N ARG A 235 -1.81 6.85 29.49
CA ARG A 235 -2.16 8.27 29.57
C ARG A 235 -1.16 9.13 30.37
N HIS A 236 -0.20 8.50 31.06
CA HIS A 236 0.84 9.15 31.86
C HIS A 236 2.07 9.63 31.06
N LYS A 237 2.12 9.46 29.74
CA LYS A 237 3.14 10.10 28.89
C LYS A 237 2.45 10.97 27.86
N SER A 238 2.14 12.22 28.23
CA SER A 238 1.81 13.25 27.25
C SER A 238 2.95 13.35 26.26
N THR A 239 2.65 13.20 24.98
CA THR A 239 3.58 13.57 23.92
C THR A 239 3.48 15.09 23.76
N ASP A 240 4.56 15.83 24.04
CA ASP A 240 4.63 17.30 23.96
C ASP A 240 4.67 17.84 22.51
N HIS A 241 3.92 17.23 21.60
CA HIS A 241 3.87 17.66 20.21
C HIS A 241 2.48 17.50 19.60
N THR A 242 2.21 18.30 18.57
CA THR A 242 0.90 18.38 17.92
C THR A 242 0.63 17.17 17.02
N ILE A 243 -0.63 16.94 16.67
CA ILE A 243 -1.02 15.95 15.66
C ILE A 243 -0.28 16.19 14.33
N LEU A 244 -0.07 17.46 13.94
CA LEU A 244 0.75 17.81 12.79
C LEU A 244 2.17 17.26 12.91
N HIS A 245 2.82 17.47 14.06
CA HIS A 245 4.17 16.99 14.29
C HIS A 245 4.21 15.46 14.22
N HIS A 246 3.21 14.77 14.79
CA HIS A 246 3.12 13.33 14.72
C HIS A 246 3.11 12.85 13.27
N TYR A 247 2.14 13.31 12.46
CA TYR A 247 2.02 12.82 11.08
C TYR A 247 3.16 13.31 10.17
N ARG A 248 3.62 14.56 10.29
CA ARG A 248 4.66 15.13 9.42
C ARG A 248 6.06 14.66 9.80
N VAL A 249 6.38 14.66 11.08
CA VAL A 249 7.75 14.40 11.56
C VAL A 249 7.91 12.94 11.94
N ASP A 250 7.04 12.40 12.79
CA ASP A 250 7.20 11.05 13.33
C ASP A 250 6.77 9.95 12.36
N VAL A 251 5.73 10.19 11.56
CA VAL A 251 5.26 9.24 10.55
C VAL A 251 5.93 9.52 9.21
N PHE A 252 5.63 10.65 8.58
CA PHE A 252 6.04 10.96 7.22
C PHE A 252 7.54 11.13 7.07
N CYS A 253 8.24 11.80 8.00
CA CYS A 253 9.69 11.98 7.89
C CYS A 253 10.50 10.81 8.47
N LYS A 254 10.25 10.42 9.72
CA LYS A 254 11.08 9.44 10.43
C LYS A 254 10.86 8.00 9.95
N LYS A 255 9.60 7.56 9.81
CA LYS A 255 9.34 6.18 9.35
C LYS A 255 9.71 6.02 7.88
N PHE A 256 9.48 7.03 7.05
CA PHE A 256 9.95 7.03 5.65
C PHE A 256 11.48 6.94 5.53
N LYS A 257 12.24 7.70 6.33
CA LYS A 257 13.71 7.64 6.33
C LYS A 257 14.23 6.24 6.64
N ASN A 258 13.67 5.58 7.66
CA ASN A 258 14.02 4.20 8.00
C ASN A 258 13.54 3.21 6.93
N SER A 259 12.44 3.53 6.24
CA SER A 259 11.86 2.71 5.19
C SER A 259 12.59 2.78 3.83
N MET A 260 13.54 3.71 3.65
CA MET A 260 14.18 3.97 2.34
C MET A 260 15.71 4.08 2.36
N VAL A 261 16.37 3.72 3.47
CA VAL A 261 17.85 3.71 3.60
C VAL A 261 18.56 2.93 2.48
N ILE A 262 17.84 2.05 1.80
CA ILE A 262 18.31 1.15 0.74
C ILE A 262 18.72 1.89 -0.54
N LEU A 263 18.07 3.01 -0.87
CA LEU A 263 18.41 3.79 -2.08
C LEU A 263 19.48 4.85 -1.79
N THR A 264 19.95 4.95 -0.55
CA THR A 264 20.88 5.99 -0.09
C THR A 264 22.28 5.48 0.28
N LYS A 265 22.52 4.16 0.27
CA LYS A 265 23.85 3.56 0.37
C LYS A 265 24.20 2.90 -0.96
#